data_AF-A0A0D8IYB6-F1
#
_entry.id   AF-A0A0D8IYB6-F1
#
_cell.length_a   1.000
_cell.length_b   1.000
_cell.length_c   1.000
_cell.angle_alpha   90.00
_cell.angle_beta   90.00
_cell.angle_gamma   90.00
#
_symmetry.space_group_name_H-M   'P 1'
#
loop_
_entity.id
_entity.type
_entity.pdbx_description
1 polymer ?
#
loop_
_entity_poly.entity_id
_entity_poly.type
_entity_poly.pdbx_seq_one_letter_code
_entity_poly.pdbx_strand_id
1 'polypeptide(L)'
;MAIETVPEWMAGLEDEDVAFIKKFLLASGSLKEVAGLYGVTYPTVRLRLDRLIQKIHLSEDTAADPYVALVKRLAVADKLDFDTAKLLIQSYKKTKGEDA
;
A
#
# COMPACT_ATOMS: atom_id res chain seq x y z
N MET A 1 7.57 -8.68 22.44
CA MET A 1 6.70 -7.51 22.63
C MET A 1 5.48 -7.71 21.75
N ALA A 2 4.28 -7.54 22.29
CA ALA A 2 3.07 -7.55 21.48
C ALA A 2 2.98 -6.25 20.68
N ILE A 3 2.34 -6.28 19.52
CA ILE A 3 2.00 -5.06 18.80
C ILE A 3 0.85 -4.39 19.57
N GLU A 4 1.15 -3.34 20.31
CA GLU A 4 0.17 -2.59 21.11
C GLU A 4 -0.51 -1.47 20.30
N THR A 5 0.06 -1.12 19.14
CA THR A 5 -0.43 -0.07 18.24
C THR A 5 -0.44 -0.56 16.79
N VAL A 6 -1.45 -0.16 16.01
CA VAL A 6 -1.56 -0.55 14.60
C VAL A 6 -0.39 0.06 13.81
N PRO A 7 0.42 -0.75 13.11
CA PRO A 7 1.51 -0.26 12.28
C PRO A 7 1.02 0.67 11.16
N GLU A 8 1.83 1.65 10.79
CA GLU A 8 1.48 2.63 9.74
C GLU A 8 1.20 1.97 8.38
N TRP A 9 1.88 0.88 8.05
CA TRP A 9 1.62 0.15 6.80
C TRP A 9 0.23 -0.49 6.73
N MET A 10 -0.39 -0.71 7.89
CA MET A 10 -1.78 -1.18 7.99
C MET A 10 -2.79 -0.03 7.95
N ALA A 11 -2.34 1.22 8.09
CA ALA A 11 -3.19 2.41 8.05
C ALA A 11 -3.66 2.66 6.60
N GLY A 12 -4.83 2.10 6.26
CA GLY A 12 -5.41 2.16 4.91
C GLY A 12 -5.78 0.80 4.32
N LEU A 13 -5.49 -0.29 5.03
CA LEU A 13 -6.03 -1.60 4.70
C LEU A 13 -7.50 -1.68 5.12
N GLU A 14 -8.33 -2.22 4.24
CA GLU A 14 -9.73 -2.51 4.55
C GLU A 14 -9.82 -3.78 5.42
N ASP A 15 -10.93 -4.00 6.12
CA ASP A 15 -11.15 -5.22 6.92
C ASP A 15 -10.96 -6.49 6.09
N GLU A 16 -11.36 -6.42 4.82
CA GLU A 16 -11.17 -7.46 3.82
C GLU A 16 -9.71 -7.77 3.47
N ASP A 17 -8.85 -6.75 3.49
CA ASP A 17 -7.41 -6.87 3.26
C ASP A 17 -6.75 -7.57 4.47
N VAL A 18 -7.14 -7.17 5.68
CA VAL A 18 -6.66 -7.79 6.93
C VAL A 18 -7.12 -9.26 7.04
N ALA A 19 -8.38 -9.53 6.69
CA ALA A 19 -8.91 -10.90 6.66
C ALA A 19 -8.18 -11.77 5.63
N PHE A 20 -7.82 -11.20 4.47
CA PHE A 20 -7.03 -11.87 3.45
C PHE A 20 -5.63 -12.21 3.97
N ILE A 21 -4.92 -11.24 4.57
CA ILE A 21 -3.58 -11.46 5.15
C ILE A 21 -3.62 -12.60 6.17
N LYS A 22 -4.61 -12.58 7.07
CA LYS A 22 -4.78 -13.63 8.08
C LYS A 22 -4.94 -15.02 7.45
N LYS A 23 -5.82 -15.16 6.46
CA LYS A 23 -6.06 -16.43 5.77
C LYS A 23 -4.84 -16.88 4.96
N PHE A 24 -4.15 -15.94 4.32
CA PHE A 24 -2.91 -16.21 3.59
C PHE A 24 -1.81 -16.76 4.50
N LEU A 25 -1.61 -16.16 5.67
CA LEU A 25 -0.66 -16.66 6.67
C LEU A 25 -1.04 -18.04 7.22
N LEU A 26 -2.33 -18.27 7.51
CA LEU A 26 -2.82 -19.57 7.95
C LEU A 26 -2.67 -20.67 6.87
N ALA A 27 -2.67 -20.29 5.59
CA ALA A 27 -2.37 -21.16 4.46
C ALA A 27 -0.86 -21.19 4.12
N SER A 28 0.02 -20.82 5.06
CA SER A 28 1.48 -20.80 4.87
C SER A 28 1.95 -20.00 3.64
N GLY A 29 1.20 -18.97 3.25
CA GLY A 29 1.46 -18.16 2.05
C GLY A 29 1.13 -18.85 0.72
N SER A 30 0.41 -19.98 0.74
CA SER A 30 0.03 -20.71 -0.47
C SER A 30 -1.15 -20.04 -1.18
N LEU A 31 -0.86 -19.32 -2.26
CA LEU A 31 -1.88 -18.74 -3.15
C LEU A 31 -2.87 -19.79 -3.69
N LYS A 32 -2.42 -21.04 -3.90
CA LYS A 32 -3.29 -22.13 -4.37
C LYS A 32 -4.29 -22.57 -3.32
N GLU A 33 -3.84 -22.74 -2.07
CA GLU A 33 -4.73 -23.11 -0.97
C GLU A 33 -5.73 -22.00 -0.67
N VAL A 34 -5.28 -20.75 -0.68
CA VAL A 34 -6.16 -19.59 -0.52
C VAL A 34 -7.19 -19.52 -1.64
N ALA A 35 -6.82 -19.81 -2.89
CA ALA A 35 -7.77 -19.90 -4.00
C ALA A 35 -8.86 -20.94 -3.75
N GLY A 36 -8.49 -22.11 -3.22
CA GLY A 36 -9.44 -23.14 -2.77
C GLY A 36 -10.37 -22.65 -1.66
N LEU A 37 -9.85 -21.96 -0.64
CA LEU A 37 -10.64 -21.43 0.48
C LEU A 37 -11.66 -20.37 0.05
N TYR A 38 -11.33 -19.55 -0.95
CA TYR A 38 -12.21 -18.51 -1.47
C TYR A 38 -13.10 -18.97 -2.63
N GLY A 39 -12.92 -20.20 -3.13
CA GLY A 39 -13.68 -20.71 -4.28
C GLY A 39 -13.39 -19.96 -5.59
N VAL A 40 -12.20 -19.38 -5.72
CA VAL A 40 -11.80 -18.58 -6.88
C VAL A 40 -10.55 -19.17 -7.55
N THR A 41 -10.16 -18.63 -8.69
CA THR A 41 -8.98 -19.10 -9.40
C THR A 41 -7.69 -18.56 -8.79
N TYR A 42 -6.59 -19.30 -8.95
CA TYR A 42 -5.26 -18.86 -8.53
C TYR A 42 -4.88 -17.46 -9.07
N PRO A 43 -5.09 -17.13 -10.37
CA PRO A 43 -4.87 -15.78 -10.89
C PRO A 43 -5.67 -14.69 -10.16
N THR A 44 -6.91 -14.98 -9.73
CA THR A 44 -7.74 -14.02 -8.98
C THR A 44 -7.11 -13.69 -7.63
N VAL A 45 -6.64 -14.70 -6.90
CA VAL A 45 -5.97 -14.51 -5.60
C VAL A 45 -4.64 -13.80 -5.78
N ARG A 46 -3.88 -14.15 -6.83
CA ARG A 46 -2.62 -13.48 -7.18
C ARG A 46 -2.82 -11.98 -7.36
N LEU A 47 -3.83 -11.58 -8.15
CA LEU A 47 -4.14 -10.16 -8.36
C LEU A 47 -4.51 -9.44 -7.06
N ARG A 48 -5.23 -10.11 -6.15
CA ARG A 48 -5.58 -9.56 -4.84
C ARG A 48 -4.33 -9.35 -3.97
N LEU A 49 -3.42 -10.33 -3.95
CA LEU A 49 -2.15 -10.20 -3.24
C LEU A 49 -1.30 -9.06 -3.81
N ASP A 50 -1.17 -8.97 -5.13
CA ASP A 50 -0.36 -7.93 -5.79
C ASP A 50 -0.88 -6.52 -5.45
N ARG A 51 -2.21 -6.32 -5.44
CA ARG A 51 -2.84 -5.06 -5.01
C ARG A 51 -2.57 -4.72 -3.54
N LEU A 52 -2.62 -5.72 -2.67
CA LEU A 52 -2.33 -5.54 -1.25
C LEU A 52 -0.86 -5.11 -1.04
N ILE A 53 0.08 -5.76 -1.73
CA ILE A 53 1.50 -5.39 -1.71
C ILE A 53 1.68 -3.94 -2.21
N GLN A 54 0.99 -3.55 -3.29
CA GLN A 54 1.03 -2.16 -3.77
C GLN A 54 0.52 -1.16 -2.74
N LYS A 55 -0.61 -1.45 -2.07
CA LYS A 55 -1.14 -0.59 -0.98
C LYS A 55 -0.10 -0.43 0.13
N ILE A 56 0.53 -1.53 0.55
CA ILE A 56 1.56 -1.53 1.60
C ILE A 56 2.75 -0.65 1.19
N HIS A 57 3.32 -0.87 -0.01
CA HIS A 57 4.43 -0.03 -0.48
C HIS A 57 4.06 1.47 -0.55
N LEU A 58 2.84 1.81 -0.97
CA LEU A 58 2.39 3.20 -1.01
C LEU A 58 2.28 3.81 0.40
N SER A 59 1.84 3.02 1.39
CA SER A 59 1.73 3.45 2.80
C SER A 59 3.09 3.60 3.48
N GLU A 60 4.06 2.75 3.15
CA GLU A 60 5.44 2.87 3.65
C GLU A 60 6.19 4.02 2.96
N ASP A 61 5.91 4.28 1.69
CA ASP A 61 6.42 5.46 0.94
C ASP A 61 5.73 6.78 1.36
N THR A 62 4.81 6.75 2.33
CA THR A 62 4.32 7.94 3.05
C THR A 62 5.08 8.25 4.33
N ALA A 63 5.94 7.35 4.81
CA ALA A 63 6.65 7.53 6.09
C ALA A 63 7.80 8.57 6.04
N ALA A 64 8.18 9.08 4.87
CA ALA A 64 9.37 9.94 4.75
C ALA A 64 9.08 11.45 4.70
N ASP A 65 7.88 11.91 4.31
CA ASP A 65 7.63 13.34 4.20
C ASP A 65 6.14 13.80 4.24
N PRO A 66 5.75 14.64 5.22
CA PRO A 66 4.42 15.24 5.30
C PRO A 66 3.99 16.02 4.05
N TYR A 67 4.93 16.61 3.32
CA TYR A 67 4.65 17.35 2.08
C TYR A 67 4.28 16.38 0.94
N VAL A 68 5.04 15.29 0.78
CA VAL A 68 4.76 14.27 -0.25
C VAL A 68 3.40 13.61 0.01
N ALA A 69 3.06 13.35 1.27
CA ALA A 69 1.77 12.82 1.67
C ALA A 69 0.60 13.76 1.29
N LEU A 70 0.75 15.07 1.52
CA LEU A 70 -0.25 16.08 1.15
C LEU A 70 -0.46 16.10 -0.37
N VAL A 71 0.63 16.13 -1.15
CA VAL A 71 0.56 16.17 -2.62
C VAL A 71 -0.10 14.90 -3.18
N LYS A 72 0.25 13.70 -2.68
CA LYS A 72 -0.40 12.44 -3.06
C LYS A 72 -1.91 12.47 -2.75
N ARG A 73 -2.34 12.96 -1.58
CA ARG A 73 -3.77 13.08 -1.22
C ARG A 73 -4.52 14.05 -2.13
N LEU A 74 -3.91 15.16 -2.52
CA LEU A 74 -4.52 16.14 -3.43
C LEU A 74 -4.73 15.58 -4.83
N ALA A 75 -3.78 14.77 -5.32
CA ALA A 75 -3.91 14.07 -6.60
C ALA A 75 -5.03 13.02 -6.57
N VAL A 76 -5.14 12.25 -5.48
CA VAL A 76 -6.22 11.25 -5.31
C VAL A 76 -7.60 11.91 -5.18
N ALA A 77 -7.67 13.14 -4.65
CA ALA A 77 -8.92 13.89 -4.51
C ALA A 77 -9.32 14.68 -5.79
N ASP A 78 -8.67 14.43 -6.93
CA ASP A 78 -8.83 15.17 -8.20
C ASP A 78 -8.67 16.70 -8.08
N LYS A 79 -7.98 17.16 -7.01
CA LYS A 79 -7.69 18.59 -6.78
C LYS A 79 -6.38 19.04 -7.42
N LEU A 80 -5.60 18.09 -7.93
CA LEU A 80 -4.31 18.29 -8.55
C LEU A 80 -4.12 17.23 -9.63
N ASP A 81 -3.63 17.61 -10.81
CA ASP A 81 -3.33 16.63 -11.84
C ASP A 81 -2.11 15.78 -11.45
N PHE A 82 -2.10 14.54 -11.94
CA PHE A 82 -1.11 13.55 -11.56
C PHE A 82 0.31 13.94 -12.00
N ASP A 83 0.46 14.60 -13.15
CA ASP A 83 1.75 15.00 -13.69
C ASP A 83 2.38 16.14 -12.89
N THR A 84 1.57 17.13 -12.49
CA THR A 84 2.00 18.21 -11.60
C THR A 84 2.30 17.70 -10.20
N ALA A 85 1.52 16.75 -9.67
CA ALA A 85 1.81 16.11 -8.39
C ALA A 85 3.19 15.45 -8.39
N LYS A 86 3.53 14.74 -9.47
CA LYS A 86 4.85 14.12 -9.66
C LYS A 86 5.96 15.16 -9.75
N LEU A 87 5.76 16.25 -10.50
CA LEU A 87 6.72 17.35 -10.62
C LEU A 87 7.02 17.99 -9.26
N LEU A 88 5.98 18.28 -8.46
CA LEU A 88 6.11 18.89 -7.14
C LEU A 88 6.88 17.99 -6.16
N ILE A 89 6.60 16.69 -6.18
CA ILE A 89 7.32 15.71 -5.34
C ILE A 89 8.79 15.62 -5.75
N GLN A 90 9.09 15.60 -7.05
CA GLN A 90 10.47 15.54 -7.56
C GLN A 90 11.26 16.80 -7.22
N SER A 91 10.69 17.98 -7.44
CA SER A 91 11.34 19.25 -7.07
C SER A 91 11.62 19.32 -5.57
N TYR A 92 10.68 18.88 -4.75
CA TYR A 92 10.83 18.86 -3.30
C TYR A 92 11.95 17.93 -2.83
N LYS A 93 12.01 16.69 -3.34
CA LYS A 93 13.09 15.73 -3.02
C LYS A 93 14.46 16.26 -3.42
N LYS A 94 14.56 16.94 -4.58
CA LYS A 94 15.78 17.58 -5.06
C LYS A 94 16.26 18.72 -4.15
N THR A 95 15.35 19.49 -3.55
CA THR A 95 15.69 20.57 -2.60
C THR A 95 16.10 20.03 -1.22
N LYS A 96 15.57 18.89 -0.80
CA LYS A 96 15.87 18.25 0.50
C LYS A 96 17.24 17.54 0.52
N GLY A 97 17.90 17.40 -0.62
CA GLY A 97 19.24 16.80 -0.72
C GLY A 97 19.25 15.28 -0.56
N GLU A 98 18.12 14.60 -0.79
CA GLU A 98 18.05 13.13 -0.80
C GLU A 98 18.62 12.50 -2.09
N ASP A 99 19.09 13.32 -3.04
CA ASP A 99 19.86 12.93 -4.23
C ASP A 99 21.29 13.54 -4.20
N ALA A 100 22.07 13.21 -3.17
CA ALA A 100 23.54 13.39 -3.16
C ALA A 100 24.22 12.16 -2.55
#